data_AF-A0A1S3PH79-F1
#
_entry.id   AF-A0A1S3PH79-F1
#
_cell.length_a   1.000
_cell.length_b   1.000
_cell.length_c   1.000
_cell.angle_alpha   90.00
_cell.angle_beta   90.00
_cell.angle_gamma   90.00
#
_symmetry.space_group_name_H-M   'P 1'
#
loop_
_entity.id
_entity.type
_entity.pdbx_description
1 polymer ?
#
loop_
_entity_poly.entity_id
_entity_poly.type
_entity_poly.pdbx_seq_one_letter_code
_entity_poly.pdbx_strand_id
1 'polypeptide(L)'
;MLQLPTHKLIHHVTTRWNSTFDMLERYLEQQAAVYSALTDKTLKKNKDIVTLSDDDVKVAEEVLQVLKPLKMVTTLLSTETALSMILPLKTRILQSMVPSEEDSTITRDVKAAIREDLNPRYPPNVQDYLHRSTALDPRLKSLSHLDPALCQRTYSHLTTEIVATEDGQATEPTEADSEASPQNHSAMKELFGETFASKDTGKTFANTIKEEVASSVIPLDGDPLAWWKSNECKYPHIAMMARCYLAVPGTSDPSERVFSTAEDIVTAKRSSLSPDNVDILIFLKNNFKFQLRSALLLSLLFFMM
;
A
#
# COMPACT_ATOMS: atom_id res chain seq x y z
N MET A 1 -23.66 36.60 10.50
CA MET A 1 -22.57 36.18 9.59
C MET A 1 -22.71 34.70 9.34
N LEU A 2 -22.52 34.24 8.10
CA LEU A 2 -22.44 32.82 7.78
C LEU A 2 -21.27 32.24 8.59
N GLN A 3 -21.52 31.32 9.53
CA GLN A 3 -20.50 30.76 10.42
C GLN A 3 -19.63 29.73 9.67
N LEU A 4 -19.03 30.14 8.56
CA LEU A 4 -18.26 29.28 7.68
C LEU A 4 -16.76 29.29 8.03
N PRO A 5 -16.05 28.17 7.87
CA PRO A 5 -14.60 28.13 8.12
C PRO A 5 -13.83 29.03 7.14
N THR A 6 -12.74 29.61 7.60
CA THR A 6 -11.83 30.40 6.75
C THR A 6 -10.85 29.49 6.03
N HIS A 7 -10.74 29.67 4.72
CA HIS A 7 -9.97 28.79 3.86
C HIS A 7 -9.13 29.54 2.84
N LYS A 8 -8.04 28.89 2.39
CA LYS A 8 -7.31 29.32 1.18
C LYS A 8 -8.05 28.81 -0.06
N LEU A 9 -7.97 29.57 -1.15
CA LEU A 9 -8.50 29.15 -2.44
C LEU A 9 -7.71 27.95 -2.96
N ILE A 10 -8.44 26.91 -3.39
CA ILE A 10 -7.87 25.74 -4.04
C ILE A 10 -8.06 25.92 -5.54
N HIS A 11 -6.97 25.90 -6.29
CA HIS A 11 -7.01 25.98 -7.74
C HIS A 11 -6.90 24.58 -8.35
N HIS A 12 -7.61 24.39 -9.46
CA HIS A 12 -7.41 23.24 -10.33
C HIS A 12 -5.96 23.17 -10.83
N VAL A 13 -5.37 21.98 -10.74
CA VAL A 13 -4.05 21.63 -11.24
C VAL A 13 -4.20 20.45 -12.19
N THR A 14 -3.94 20.66 -13.48
CA THR A 14 -4.16 19.68 -14.54
C THR A 14 -3.45 18.35 -14.32
N THR A 15 -2.28 18.37 -13.68
CA THR A 15 -1.48 17.17 -13.39
C THR A 15 -1.92 16.43 -12.14
N ARG A 16 -2.88 16.96 -11.36
CA ARG A 16 -3.34 16.39 -10.09
C ARG A 16 -4.86 16.41 -10.03
N TRP A 17 -5.49 15.33 -10.50
CA TRP A 17 -6.95 15.22 -10.55
C TRP A 17 -7.65 15.51 -9.20
N ASN A 18 -7.00 15.15 -8.08
CA ASN A 18 -7.47 15.42 -6.72
C ASN A 18 -7.74 16.92 -6.47
N SER A 19 -7.02 17.82 -7.15
CA SER A 19 -7.24 19.27 -7.02
C SER A 19 -8.60 19.71 -7.54
N THR A 20 -9.13 19.06 -8.59
CA THR A 20 -10.47 19.31 -9.11
C THR A 20 -11.53 18.92 -8.09
N PHE A 21 -11.37 17.73 -7.48
CA PHE A 21 -12.25 17.25 -6.43
C PHE A 21 -12.24 18.21 -5.23
N ASP A 22 -11.06 18.54 -4.72
CA ASP A 22 -10.90 19.39 -3.54
C ASP A 22 -11.42 20.82 -3.78
N MET A 23 -11.26 21.34 -5.00
CA MET A 23 -11.81 22.64 -5.41
C MET A 23 -13.35 22.62 -5.41
N LEU A 24 -13.97 21.61 -6.02
CA LEU A 24 -15.44 21.50 -6.08
C LEU A 24 -16.03 21.26 -4.69
N GLU A 25 -15.43 20.39 -3.89
CA GLU A 25 -15.86 20.15 -2.50
C GLU A 25 -15.81 21.43 -1.68
N ARG A 26 -14.71 22.19 -1.79
CA ARG A 26 -14.58 23.50 -1.12
C ARG A 26 -15.58 24.52 -1.64
N TYR A 27 -15.85 24.53 -2.93
CA TYR A 27 -16.85 25.43 -3.52
C TYR A 27 -18.24 25.15 -2.93
N LEU A 28 -18.67 23.89 -2.87
CA LEU A 28 -19.97 23.52 -2.33
C LEU A 28 -20.10 23.87 -0.84
N GLU A 29 -19.05 23.64 -0.05
CA GLU A 29 -19.01 24.05 1.37
C GLU A 29 -19.18 25.57 1.53
N GLN A 30 -18.56 26.36 0.64
CA GLN A 30 -18.53 27.82 0.70
C GLN A 30 -19.60 28.49 -0.18
N GLN A 31 -20.52 27.72 -0.77
CA GLN A 31 -21.45 28.19 -1.80
C GLN A 31 -22.23 29.43 -1.37
N ALA A 32 -22.73 29.45 -0.13
CA ALA A 32 -23.49 30.59 0.40
C ALA A 32 -22.65 31.87 0.49
N ALA A 33 -21.38 31.76 0.91
CA ALA A 33 -20.47 32.91 0.98
C ALA A 33 -20.09 33.39 -0.42
N VAL A 34 -19.79 32.46 -1.34
CA VAL A 34 -19.47 32.77 -2.73
C VAL A 34 -20.65 33.47 -3.39
N TYR A 35 -21.86 32.92 -3.28
CA TYR A 35 -23.07 33.52 -3.85
C TYR A 35 -23.34 34.93 -3.28
N SER A 36 -23.20 35.11 -1.97
CA SER A 36 -23.35 36.43 -1.33
C SER A 36 -22.33 37.44 -1.83
N ALA A 37 -21.09 37.02 -2.07
CA ALA A 37 -20.05 37.90 -2.61
C ALA A 37 -20.34 38.25 -4.08
N LEU A 38 -20.71 37.27 -4.90
CA LEU A 38 -20.98 37.47 -6.33
C LEU A 38 -22.24 38.31 -6.61
N THR A 39 -23.17 38.37 -5.66
CA THR A 39 -24.38 39.19 -5.76
C THR A 39 -24.21 40.63 -5.24
N ASP A 40 -23.05 40.96 -4.67
CA ASP A 40 -22.74 42.32 -4.21
C ASP A 40 -22.73 43.32 -5.37
N LYS A 41 -23.47 44.43 -5.19
CA LYS A 41 -23.64 45.50 -6.18
C LYS A 41 -22.33 46.21 -6.53
N THR A 42 -21.31 46.14 -5.68
CA THR A 42 -19.99 46.73 -5.94
C THR A 42 -19.20 45.91 -6.97
N LEU A 43 -19.34 44.58 -6.96
CA LEU A 43 -18.63 43.66 -7.85
C LEU A 43 -19.34 43.53 -9.21
N LYS A 44 -20.69 43.53 -9.22
CA LYS A 44 -21.48 43.44 -10.46
C LYS A 44 -21.31 44.61 -11.44
N LYS A 45 -20.80 45.76 -10.98
CA LYS A 45 -20.63 46.95 -11.84
C LYS A 45 -19.55 46.80 -12.93
N ASN A 46 -18.64 45.82 -12.79
CA ASN A 46 -17.43 45.77 -13.61
C ASN A 46 -17.28 44.52 -14.50
N LYS A 47 -18.11 43.47 -14.36
CA LYS A 47 -17.99 42.24 -15.16
C LYS A 47 -19.32 41.48 -15.28
N ASP A 48 -19.51 40.80 -16.41
CA ASP A 48 -20.49 39.72 -16.58
C ASP A 48 -20.03 38.50 -15.76
N ILE A 49 -20.32 38.49 -14.47
CA ILE A 49 -19.96 37.38 -13.60
C ILE A 49 -21.01 36.28 -13.75
N VAL A 50 -20.61 35.16 -14.36
CA VAL A 50 -21.44 33.95 -14.46
C VAL A 50 -21.43 33.25 -13.10
N THR A 51 -22.61 33.02 -12.54
CA THR A 51 -22.82 32.18 -11.35
C THR A 51 -23.29 30.80 -11.77
N LEU A 52 -22.92 29.76 -11.02
CA LEU A 52 -23.48 28.43 -11.23
C LEU A 52 -24.99 28.44 -10.94
N SER A 53 -25.75 27.76 -11.79
CA SER A 53 -27.17 27.48 -11.58
C SER A 53 -27.36 26.39 -10.53
N ASP A 54 -28.59 26.22 -10.05
CA ASP A 54 -28.92 25.12 -9.13
C ASP A 54 -28.69 23.73 -9.79
N ASP A 55 -28.88 23.64 -11.11
CA ASP A 55 -28.58 22.42 -11.87
C ASP A 55 -27.07 22.15 -11.90
N ASP A 56 -26.23 23.17 -12.13
CA ASP A 56 -24.76 23.01 -12.11
C ASP A 56 -24.26 22.54 -10.73
N VAL A 57 -24.85 23.08 -9.66
CA VAL A 57 -24.54 22.69 -8.28
C VAL A 57 -24.92 21.24 -8.03
N LYS A 58 -26.12 20.83 -8.47
CA LYS A 58 -26.57 19.45 -8.37
C LYS A 58 -25.65 18.49 -9.13
N VAL A 59 -25.22 18.86 -10.34
CA VAL A 59 -24.26 18.06 -11.11
C VAL A 59 -22.92 17.93 -10.37
N ALA A 60 -22.42 19.02 -9.77
CA ALA A 60 -21.19 18.97 -8.98
C ALA A 60 -21.31 18.05 -7.76
N GLU A 61 -22.44 18.09 -7.05
CA GLU A 61 -22.73 17.18 -5.93
C GLU A 61 -22.73 15.72 -6.38
N GLU A 62 -23.43 15.39 -7.46
CA GLU A 62 -23.49 14.03 -8.03
C GLU A 62 -22.10 13.53 -8.43
N VAL A 63 -21.32 14.34 -9.15
CA VAL A 63 -19.96 13.99 -9.57
C VAL A 63 -19.04 13.76 -8.38
N LEU A 64 -19.10 14.61 -7.35
CA LEU A 64 -18.29 14.42 -6.15
C LEU A 64 -18.66 13.14 -5.40
N GLN A 65 -19.95 12.79 -5.33
CA GLN A 65 -20.37 11.51 -4.73
C GLN A 65 -19.76 10.31 -5.46
N VAL A 66 -19.75 10.33 -6.79
CA VAL A 66 -19.15 9.26 -7.61
C VAL A 66 -17.63 9.22 -7.46
N LEU A 67 -16.96 10.37 -7.37
CA LEU A 67 -15.49 10.43 -7.29
C LEU A 67 -14.95 10.19 -5.86
N LYS A 68 -15.79 10.28 -4.82
CA LYS A 68 -15.38 10.14 -3.42
C LYS A 68 -14.64 8.83 -3.11
N PRO A 69 -15.07 7.65 -3.59
CA PRO A 69 -14.32 6.41 -3.40
C PRO A 69 -12.90 6.47 -4.01
N LEU A 70 -12.74 7.09 -5.19
CA LEU A 70 -11.43 7.25 -5.83
C LEU A 70 -10.54 8.19 -5.01
N LYS A 71 -11.10 9.26 -4.44
CA LYS A 71 -10.37 10.19 -3.58
C LYS A 71 -9.87 9.49 -2.32
N MET A 72 -10.72 8.68 -1.70
CA MET A 72 -10.35 7.89 -0.52
C MET A 72 -9.23 6.89 -0.84
N VAL A 73 -9.36 6.13 -1.93
CA VAL A 73 -8.36 5.14 -2.33
C VAL A 73 -7.03 5.81 -2.69
N THR A 74 -7.04 6.88 -3.47
CA THR A 74 -5.79 7.57 -3.84
C THR A 74 -5.11 8.22 -2.65
N THR A 75 -5.88 8.75 -1.69
CA THR A 75 -5.33 9.27 -0.43
C THR A 75 -4.68 8.16 0.39
N LEU A 76 -5.31 6.98 0.46
CA LEU A 76 -4.73 5.80 1.09
C LEU A 76 -3.45 5.38 0.37
N LEU A 77 -3.47 5.27 -0.95
CA LEU A 77 -2.32 4.89 -1.77
C LEU A 77 -1.15 5.88 -1.65
N SER A 78 -1.43 7.16 -1.40
CA SER A 78 -0.41 8.19 -1.16
C SER A 78 0.40 7.97 0.13
N THR A 79 -0.08 7.08 1.02
CA THR A 79 0.65 6.63 2.21
C THR A 79 1.61 5.48 1.88
N GLU A 80 2.27 4.88 2.88
CA GLU A 80 3.13 3.70 2.68
C GLU A 80 2.27 2.44 2.49
N THR A 81 1.58 2.37 1.34
CA THR A 81 0.72 1.24 1.00
C THR A 81 1.52 0.13 0.34
N ALA A 82 1.37 -1.11 0.83
CA ALA A 82 1.96 -2.29 0.23
C ALA A 82 1.26 -2.67 -1.09
N LEU A 83 2.01 -3.30 -1.99
CA LEU A 83 1.51 -3.76 -3.29
C LEU A 83 0.28 -4.70 -3.17
N SER A 84 0.19 -5.47 -2.09
CA SER A 84 -0.92 -6.39 -1.80
C SER A 84 -2.29 -5.70 -1.75
N MET A 85 -2.32 -4.40 -1.49
CA MET A 85 -3.58 -3.63 -1.40
C MET A 85 -4.11 -3.16 -2.77
N ILE A 86 -3.27 -3.14 -3.82
CA ILE A 86 -3.65 -2.57 -5.12
C ILE A 86 -4.87 -3.29 -5.72
N LEU A 87 -4.85 -4.62 -5.71
CA LEU A 87 -5.92 -5.42 -6.30
C LEU A 87 -7.24 -5.33 -5.49
N PRO A 88 -7.26 -5.49 -4.16
CA PRO A 88 -8.46 -5.24 -3.36
C PRO A 88 -9.06 -3.85 -3.58
N LEU A 89 -8.22 -2.81 -3.63
CA LEU A 89 -8.67 -1.44 -3.82
C LEU A 89 -9.24 -1.23 -5.23
N LYS A 90 -8.60 -1.77 -6.28
CA LYS A 90 -9.14 -1.78 -7.65
C LYS A 90 -10.52 -2.45 -7.67
N THR A 91 -10.63 -3.65 -7.09
CA THR A 91 -11.88 -4.41 -7.05
C THR A 91 -12.97 -3.63 -6.32
N ARG A 92 -12.64 -3.01 -5.18
CA ARG A 92 -13.59 -2.20 -4.41
C ARG A 92 -14.08 -0.98 -5.19
N ILE A 93 -13.19 -0.28 -5.91
CA ILE A 93 -13.58 0.81 -6.81
C ILE A 93 -14.53 0.27 -7.88
N LEU A 94 -14.14 -0.77 -8.61
CA LEU A 94 -14.96 -1.32 -9.70
C LEU A 94 -16.35 -1.75 -9.20
N GLN A 95 -16.45 -2.36 -8.02
CA GLN A 95 -17.73 -2.69 -7.38
C GLN A 95 -18.57 -1.44 -7.08
N SER A 96 -17.96 -0.36 -6.57
CA SER A 96 -18.67 0.91 -6.32
C SER A 96 -19.09 1.64 -7.58
N MET A 97 -18.49 1.31 -8.73
CA MET A 97 -18.82 1.90 -10.03
C MET A 97 -19.84 1.08 -10.82
N VAL A 98 -20.43 0.02 -10.25
CA VAL A 98 -21.52 -0.71 -10.92
C VAL A 98 -22.72 0.25 -11.08
N PRO A 99 -23.26 0.42 -12.30
CA PRO A 99 -24.45 1.25 -12.51
C PRO A 99 -25.65 0.70 -11.74
N SER A 100 -26.43 1.61 -11.17
CA SER A 100 -27.70 1.34 -10.49
C SER A 100 -28.87 1.95 -11.28
N GLU A 101 -30.08 1.42 -11.11
CA GLU A 101 -31.28 1.96 -11.74
C GLU A 101 -31.64 3.37 -11.22
N GLU A 102 -31.18 3.71 -10.02
CA GLU A 102 -31.36 5.00 -9.36
C GLU A 102 -30.34 6.06 -9.82
N ASP A 103 -29.34 5.69 -10.62
CA ASP A 103 -28.30 6.62 -11.07
C ASP A 103 -28.85 7.63 -12.08
N SER A 104 -28.46 8.90 -11.93
CA SER A 104 -28.64 9.90 -12.98
C SER A 104 -27.87 9.51 -14.25
N THR A 105 -28.23 10.10 -15.39
CA THR A 105 -27.50 9.89 -16.65
C THR A 105 -26.01 10.21 -16.50
N ILE A 106 -25.70 11.34 -15.85
CA ILE A 106 -24.33 11.79 -15.59
C ILE A 106 -23.60 10.78 -14.68
N THR A 107 -24.23 10.36 -13.58
CA THR A 107 -23.65 9.37 -12.66
C THR A 107 -23.30 8.08 -13.38
N ARG A 108 -24.22 7.57 -14.20
CA ARG A 108 -24.03 6.36 -14.99
C ARG A 108 -22.89 6.50 -15.99
N ASP A 109 -22.82 7.63 -16.70
CA ASP A 109 -21.79 7.87 -17.70
C ASP A 109 -20.40 7.99 -17.05
N VAL A 110 -20.28 8.69 -15.92
CA VAL A 110 -19.04 8.80 -15.15
C VAL A 110 -18.60 7.43 -14.62
N LYS A 111 -19.52 6.65 -14.03
CA LYS A 111 -19.25 5.28 -13.57
C LYS A 111 -18.77 4.38 -14.72
N ALA A 112 -19.42 4.46 -15.88
CA ALA A 112 -19.04 3.69 -17.07
C ALA A 112 -17.64 4.05 -17.55
N ALA A 113 -17.33 5.34 -17.69
CA ALA A 113 -16.02 5.82 -18.11
C ALA A 113 -14.89 5.36 -17.17
N ILE A 114 -15.11 5.43 -15.84
CA ILE A 114 -14.14 4.97 -14.84
C ILE A 114 -13.90 3.46 -14.97
N ARG A 115 -14.96 2.66 -15.20
CA ARG A 115 -14.83 1.21 -15.37
C ARG A 115 -14.08 0.85 -16.64
N GLU A 116 -14.42 1.51 -17.75
CA GLU A 116 -13.77 1.29 -19.04
C GLU A 116 -12.27 1.57 -18.97
N ASP A 117 -11.87 2.65 -18.29
CA ASP A 117 -10.46 3.00 -18.10
C ASP A 117 -9.76 2.07 -17.09
N LEU A 118 -10.36 1.80 -15.93
CA LEU A 118 -9.66 1.12 -14.83
C LEU A 118 -9.56 -0.40 -15.03
N ASN A 119 -10.53 -1.02 -15.70
CA ASN A 119 -10.59 -2.47 -15.83
C ASN A 119 -9.37 -3.06 -16.58
N PRO A 120 -8.94 -2.54 -17.76
CA PRO A 120 -7.83 -3.09 -18.53
C PRO A 120 -6.42 -2.66 -18.07
N ARG A 121 -6.28 -1.75 -17.08
CA ARG A 121 -4.98 -1.13 -16.74
C ARG A 121 -3.82 -2.08 -16.39
N TYR A 122 -4.11 -3.31 -15.97
CA TYR A 122 -3.07 -4.26 -15.57
C TYR A 122 -2.99 -5.40 -16.58
N PRO A 123 -1.89 -5.51 -17.35
CA PRO A 123 -1.69 -6.65 -18.25
C PRO A 123 -1.53 -7.96 -17.43
N PRO A 124 -1.72 -9.14 -18.06
CA PRO A 124 -1.77 -10.41 -17.36
C PRO A 124 -0.57 -10.71 -16.46
N ASN A 125 0.64 -10.32 -16.88
CA ASN A 125 1.87 -10.51 -16.11
C ASN A 125 1.89 -9.68 -14.82
N VAL A 126 1.43 -8.43 -14.87
CA VAL A 126 1.31 -7.57 -13.69
C VAL A 126 0.19 -8.08 -12.79
N GLN A 127 -0.92 -8.52 -13.39
CA GLN A 127 -2.05 -9.05 -12.66
C GLN A 127 -1.67 -10.31 -11.85
N ASP A 128 -0.91 -11.25 -12.43
CA ASP A 128 -0.39 -12.43 -11.69
C ASP A 128 0.46 -12.02 -10.47
N TYR A 129 1.36 -11.04 -10.65
CA TYR A 129 2.19 -10.52 -9.56
C TYR A 129 1.37 -9.87 -8.45
N LEU A 130 0.34 -9.08 -8.80
CA LEU A 130 -0.59 -8.49 -7.84
C LEU A 130 -1.39 -9.57 -7.09
N HIS A 131 -1.84 -10.62 -7.78
CA HIS A 131 -2.54 -11.74 -7.15
C HIS A 131 -1.65 -12.46 -6.13
N ARG A 132 -0.37 -12.70 -6.45
CA ARG A 132 0.62 -13.29 -5.52
C ARG A 132 0.81 -12.42 -4.28
N SER A 133 1.06 -11.13 -4.46
CA SER A 133 1.24 -10.20 -3.35
C SER A 133 0.00 -10.13 -2.46
N THR A 134 -1.20 -10.10 -3.07
CA THR A 134 -2.47 -10.09 -2.34
C THR A 134 -2.72 -11.39 -1.57
N ALA A 135 -2.44 -12.54 -2.19
CA ALA A 135 -2.67 -13.85 -1.57
C ALA A 135 -1.79 -14.06 -0.33
N LEU A 136 -0.54 -13.57 -0.37
CA LEU A 136 0.42 -13.64 0.73
C LEU A 136 0.13 -12.64 1.86
N ASP A 137 -0.84 -11.74 1.71
CA ASP A 137 -1.20 -10.80 2.77
C ASP A 137 -2.24 -11.41 3.73
N PRO A 138 -1.87 -11.71 4.99
CA PRO A 138 -2.76 -12.35 5.96
C PRO A 138 -3.97 -11.50 6.34
N ARG A 139 -3.98 -10.19 6.04
CA ARG A 139 -5.14 -9.30 6.24
C ARG A 139 -6.25 -9.54 5.23
N LEU A 140 -5.88 -10.01 4.04
CA LEU A 140 -6.74 -10.02 2.86
C LEU A 140 -7.37 -11.39 2.61
N LYS A 141 -7.01 -12.40 3.39
CA LYS A 141 -7.55 -13.76 3.32
C LYS A 141 -9.07 -13.84 3.50
N SER A 142 -9.67 -12.96 4.29
CA SER A 142 -11.13 -12.89 4.48
C SER A 142 -11.87 -12.17 3.36
N LEU A 143 -11.17 -11.50 2.44
CA LEU A 143 -11.81 -10.83 1.31
C LEU A 143 -12.23 -11.90 0.30
N SER A 144 -13.48 -12.32 0.43
CA SER A 144 -14.20 -13.34 -0.35
C SER A 144 -14.29 -13.09 -1.87
N HIS A 145 -13.47 -12.18 -2.41
CA HIS A 145 -13.48 -11.72 -3.80
C HIS A 145 -12.28 -12.21 -4.61
N LEU A 146 -11.28 -12.80 -3.94
CA LEU A 146 -10.23 -13.53 -4.63
C LEU A 146 -10.77 -14.94 -4.88
N ASP A 147 -10.90 -15.29 -6.16
CA ASP A 147 -11.31 -16.62 -6.60
C ASP A 147 -10.50 -17.69 -5.82
N PRO A 148 -11.15 -18.56 -5.04
CA PRO A 148 -10.46 -19.62 -4.29
C PRO A 148 -9.58 -20.49 -5.19
N ALA A 149 -9.97 -20.69 -6.45
CA ALA A 149 -9.17 -21.43 -7.42
C ALA A 149 -7.91 -20.65 -7.84
N LEU A 150 -7.98 -19.32 -7.90
CA LEU A 150 -6.85 -18.45 -8.18
C LEU A 150 -5.88 -18.40 -6.99
N CYS A 151 -6.38 -18.29 -5.76
CA CYS A 151 -5.54 -18.44 -4.57
C CYS A 151 -4.82 -19.78 -4.58
N GLN A 152 -5.54 -20.89 -4.78
CA GLN A 152 -4.94 -22.22 -4.82
C GLN A 152 -3.91 -22.39 -5.95
N ARG A 153 -4.17 -21.81 -7.14
CA ARG A 153 -3.21 -21.77 -8.24
C ARG A 153 -1.97 -20.97 -7.88
N THR A 154 -2.16 -19.81 -7.26
CA THR A 154 -1.09 -18.91 -6.83
C THR A 154 -0.17 -19.62 -5.84
N TYR A 155 -0.73 -20.25 -4.81
CA TYR A 155 0.03 -21.03 -3.84
C TYR A 155 0.71 -22.26 -4.48
N SER A 156 0.05 -22.95 -5.42
CA SER A 156 0.68 -24.05 -6.18
C SER A 156 1.88 -23.58 -7.01
N HIS A 157 1.80 -22.40 -7.62
CA HIS A 157 2.92 -21.86 -8.40
C HIS A 157 4.07 -21.37 -7.51
N LEU A 158 3.75 -20.72 -6.38
CA LEU A 158 4.74 -20.36 -5.37
C LEU A 158 5.46 -21.63 -4.85
N THR A 159 4.73 -22.74 -4.71
CA THR A 159 5.30 -24.04 -4.34
C THR A 159 6.33 -24.53 -5.33
N THR A 160 5.98 -24.55 -6.62
CA THR A 160 6.90 -25.05 -7.65
C THR A 160 8.16 -24.20 -7.74
N GLU A 161 8.05 -22.89 -7.50
CA GLU A 161 9.16 -21.94 -7.55
C GLU A 161 10.12 -22.12 -6.36
N ILE A 162 9.58 -22.35 -5.16
CA ILE A 162 10.36 -22.65 -3.96
C ILE A 162 11.10 -23.98 -4.11
N VAL A 163 10.41 -25.05 -4.54
CA VAL A 163 11.04 -26.37 -4.70
C VAL A 163 12.14 -26.34 -5.77
N ALA A 164 11.93 -25.60 -6.86
CA ALA A 164 12.94 -25.45 -7.92
C ALA A 164 14.18 -24.65 -7.46
N THR A 165 14.03 -23.72 -6.51
CA THR A 165 15.15 -22.95 -5.96
C THR A 165 15.97 -23.74 -4.93
N GLU A 166 15.36 -24.71 -4.25
CA GLU A 166 16.06 -25.63 -3.34
C GLU A 166 16.94 -26.65 -4.09
N ASP A 167 16.48 -27.21 -5.22
CA ASP A 167 17.28 -28.13 -6.04
C ASP A 167 18.48 -27.44 -6.72
N GLY A 168 18.41 -26.11 -6.91
CA GLY A 168 19.48 -25.31 -7.53
C GLY A 168 20.60 -24.86 -6.59
N GLN A 169 20.41 -24.92 -5.27
CA GLN A 169 21.39 -24.48 -4.26
C GLN A 169 22.28 -25.60 -3.71
N ALA A 170 22.16 -26.83 -4.23
CA ALA A 170 22.95 -27.99 -3.78
C ALA A 170 24.34 -28.11 -4.46
N THR A 171 24.84 -27.10 -5.19
CA THR A 171 26.17 -27.16 -5.82
C THR A 171 26.91 -25.81 -5.79
N GLU A 172 27.44 -25.43 -4.63
CA GLU A 172 28.72 -24.73 -4.57
C GLU A 172 29.65 -25.44 -3.56
N PRO A 173 30.90 -25.78 -3.94
CA PRO A 173 31.84 -26.42 -3.03
C PRO A 173 32.48 -25.36 -2.13
N THR A 174 31.99 -25.24 -0.89
CA THR A 174 32.73 -24.53 0.14
C THR A 174 33.79 -25.47 0.70
N GLU A 175 35.02 -25.30 0.23
CA GLU A 175 36.20 -25.92 0.80
C GLU A 175 36.34 -25.57 2.29
N ALA A 176 36.74 -26.58 3.04
CA ALA A 176 36.85 -26.58 4.49
C ALA A 176 37.88 -25.57 4.99
N ASP A 177 37.55 -24.91 6.10
CA ASP A 177 38.53 -24.76 7.17
C ASP A 177 37.85 -25.06 8.51
N SER A 178 38.40 -26.07 9.19
CA SER A 178 37.90 -26.60 10.47
C SER A 178 38.72 -26.00 11.60
N GLU A 179 38.10 -25.13 12.40
CA GLU A 179 38.55 -24.88 13.77
C GLU A 179 37.43 -25.22 14.75
N ALA A 180 37.69 -26.24 15.57
CA ALA A 180 36.79 -26.78 16.57
C ALA A 180 36.65 -25.82 17.77
N SER A 181 35.41 -25.60 18.20
CA SER A 181 35.06 -24.96 19.48
C SER A 181 33.95 -25.76 20.17
N PRO A 182 33.91 -25.81 21.53
CA PRO A 182 33.39 -26.96 22.27
C PRO A 182 31.86 -27.10 22.21
N GLN A 183 31.43 -28.35 22.12
CA GLN A 183 30.03 -28.76 22.14
C GLN A 183 29.41 -28.48 23.52
N ASN A 184 28.55 -27.47 23.58
CA ASN A 184 27.55 -27.37 24.64
C ASN A 184 26.51 -28.48 24.43
N HIS A 185 26.78 -29.68 24.97
CA HIS A 185 25.77 -30.70 25.18
C HIS A 185 24.76 -30.17 26.21
N SER A 186 23.69 -29.55 25.72
CA SER A 186 22.55 -29.18 26.57
C SER A 186 21.96 -30.48 27.14
N ALA A 187 22.02 -30.64 28.47
CA ALA A 187 21.52 -31.82 29.19
C ALA A 187 20.06 -32.18 28.84
N MET A 188 19.28 -31.20 28.36
CA MET A 188 17.93 -31.40 27.84
C MET A 188 17.88 -32.30 26.60
N LYS A 189 18.89 -32.26 25.73
CA LYS A 189 18.98 -33.08 24.51
C LYS A 189 19.31 -34.54 24.84
N GLU A 190 20.08 -34.79 25.89
CA GLU A 190 20.38 -36.16 26.36
C GLU A 190 19.20 -36.80 27.09
N LEU A 191 18.49 -36.04 27.92
CA LEU A 191 17.38 -36.56 28.72
C LEU A 191 16.10 -36.84 27.91
N PHE A 192 15.89 -36.09 26.82
CA PHE A 192 14.64 -36.12 26.07
C PHE A 192 14.83 -36.38 24.56
N GLY A 193 16.08 -36.54 24.10
CA GLY A 193 16.41 -36.68 22.68
C GLY A 193 15.70 -37.86 22.01
N GLU A 194 15.56 -38.99 22.70
CA GLU A 194 14.85 -40.16 22.18
C GLU A 194 13.32 -40.06 22.33
N THR A 195 12.82 -39.28 23.30
CA THR A 195 11.39 -39.06 23.53
C THR A 195 10.78 -38.05 22.56
N PHE A 196 11.57 -37.08 22.10
CA PHE A 196 11.18 -36.07 21.10
C PHE A 196 11.78 -36.34 19.71
N ALA A 197 12.50 -37.45 19.52
CA ALA A 197 12.73 -38.03 18.19
C ALA A 197 11.40 -38.59 17.63
N SER A 198 10.38 -37.75 17.59
CA SER A 198 9.24 -37.97 16.73
C SER A 198 9.79 -38.04 15.33
N LYS A 199 9.53 -39.16 14.66
CA LYS A 199 9.65 -39.26 13.21
C LYS A 199 8.73 -38.19 12.63
N ASP A 200 9.24 -36.98 12.43
CA ASP A 200 8.59 -35.98 11.60
C ASP A 200 8.74 -36.49 10.16
N THR A 201 7.94 -37.50 9.82
CA THR A 201 7.69 -37.88 8.44
C THR A 201 7.02 -36.67 7.82
N GLY A 202 7.84 -35.89 7.12
CA GLY A 202 7.59 -34.52 6.74
C GLY A 202 6.14 -34.26 6.36
N LYS A 203 5.54 -33.27 7.03
CA LYS A 203 4.41 -32.57 6.43
C LYS A 203 4.84 -32.15 5.04
N THR A 204 4.28 -32.79 4.03
CA THR A 204 4.52 -32.41 2.64
C THR A 204 4.22 -30.93 2.54
N PHE A 205 5.08 -30.15 1.90
CA PHE A 205 4.92 -28.70 1.79
C PHE A 205 3.50 -28.29 1.30
N ALA A 206 2.87 -29.13 0.48
CA ALA A 206 1.46 -29.00 0.07
C ALA A 206 0.44 -29.00 1.24
N ASN A 207 0.67 -29.78 2.30
CA ASN A 207 -0.18 -29.78 3.51
C ASN A 207 0.06 -28.52 4.35
N THR A 208 1.31 -28.07 4.44
CA THR A 208 1.68 -26.81 5.10
C THR A 208 0.99 -25.61 4.45
N ILE A 209 0.89 -25.60 3.12
CA ILE A 209 0.15 -24.57 2.36
C ILE A 209 -1.35 -24.64 2.64
N LYS A 210 -1.96 -25.83 2.63
CA LYS A 210 -3.39 -25.96 2.93
C LYS A 210 -3.72 -25.45 4.34
N GLU A 211 -2.84 -25.72 5.32
CA GLU A 211 -2.97 -25.20 6.68
C GLU A 211 -2.79 -23.68 6.75
N GLU A 212 -1.90 -23.09 5.94
CA GLU A 212 -1.67 -21.64 5.87
C GLU A 212 -2.87 -20.90 5.27
N VAL A 213 -3.41 -21.42 4.17
CA VAL A 213 -4.59 -20.87 3.48
C VAL A 213 -5.82 -20.92 4.39
N ALA A 214 -5.91 -21.95 5.25
CA ALA A 214 -6.96 -22.10 6.25
C ALA A 214 -6.69 -21.34 7.57
N SER A 215 -5.53 -20.68 7.71
CA SER A 215 -5.10 -20.03 8.96
C SER A 215 -5.76 -18.68 9.22
N SER A 216 -5.58 -18.19 10.44
CA SER A 216 -6.20 -16.99 11.01
C SER A 216 -5.85 -15.73 10.24
N VAL A 217 -6.88 -14.90 10.02
CA VAL A 217 -6.78 -13.56 9.44
C VAL A 217 -6.32 -12.58 10.52
N ILE A 218 -5.38 -11.70 10.20
CA ILE A 218 -5.02 -10.60 11.11
C ILE A 218 -5.89 -9.36 10.85
N PRO A 219 -6.09 -8.47 11.84
CA PRO A 219 -6.78 -7.20 11.64
C PRO A 219 -6.18 -6.35 10.51
N LEU A 220 -7.01 -5.52 9.85
CA LEU A 220 -6.57 -4.67 8.72
C LEU A 220 -5.49 -3.65 9.09
N ASP A 221 -5.47 -3.24 10.35
CA ASP A 221 -4.46 -2.35 10.96
C ASP A 221 -3.21 -3.09 11.45
N GLY A 222 -3.19 -4.43 11.35
CA GLY A 222 -2.02 -5.25 11.66
C GLY A 222 -0.91 -5.12 10.63
N ASP A 223 0.31 -5.51 11.03
CA ASP A 223 1.49 -5.57 10.15
C ASP A 223 1.67 -6.99 9.57
N PRO A 224 1.47 -7.19 8.25
CA PRO A 224 1.72 -8.46 7.58
C PRO A 224 3.13 -9.01 7.76
N LEU A 225 4.15 -8.15 7.68
CA LEU A 225 5.54 -8.58 7.74
C LEU A 225 5.90 -9.04 9.16
N ALA A 226 5.37 -8.37 10.18
CA ALA A 226 5.52 -8.81 11.57
C ALA A 226 4.83 -10.17 11.81
N TRP A 227 3.66 -10.39 11.21
CA TRP A 227 2.97 -11.68 11.29
C TRP A 227 3.78 -12.80 10.64
N TRP A 228 4.29 -12.58 9.43
CA TRP A 228 5.13 -13.55 8.73
C TRP A 228 6.42 -13.87 9.48
N LYS A 229 7.07 -12.85 10.06
CA LYS A 229 8.24 -13.04 10.92
C LYS A 229 7.93 -13.91 12.15
N SER A 230 6.75 -13.73 12.74
CA SER A 230 6.34 -14.51 13.92
C SER A 230 5.96 -15.96 13.58
N ASN A 231 5.56 -16.22 12.33
CA ASN A 231 5.15 -17.54 11.85
C ASN A 231 6.20 -18.20 10.94
N GLU A 232 7.40 -17.62 10.83
CA GLU A 232 8.46 -18.08 9.93
C GLU A 232 8.89 -19.51 10.23
N CYS A 233 9.01 -19.89 11.52
CA CYS A 233 9.34 -21.27 11.91
C CYS A 233 8.28 -22.28 11.44
N LYS A 234 7.03 -21.86 11.29
CA LYS A 234 5.92 -22.72 10.85
C LYS A 234 5.81 -22.76 9.32
N TYR A 235 6.15 -21.65 8.66
CA TYR A 235 5.97 -21.46 7.22
C TYR A 235 7.22 -20.83 6.57
N PRO A 236 8.41 -21.46 6.65
CA PRO A 236 9.68 -20.80 6.31
C PRO A 236 9.73 -20.29 4.87
N HIS A 237 9.33 -21.12 3.90
CA HIS A 237 9.39 -20.72 2.49
C HIS A 237 8.30 -19.72 2.10
N ILE A 238 7.12 -19.81 2.71
CA ILE A 238 6.03 -18.85 2.44
C ILE A 238 6.38 -17.49 3.06
N ALA A 239 6.95 -17.48 4.27
CA ALA A 239 7.45 -16.27 4.91
C ALA A 239 8.57 -15.60 4.09
N MET A 240 9.47 -16.38 3.49
CA MET A 240 10.49 -15.88 2.56
C MET A 240 9.84 -15.17 1.37
N MET A 241 8.87 -15.79 0.70
CA MET A 241 8.18 -15.18 -0.44
C MET A 241 7.36 -13.96 -0.02
N ALA A 242 6.65 -14.03 1.10
CA ALA A 242 5.87 -12.92 1.62
C ALA A 242 6.74 -11.70 1.89
N ARG A 243 7.96 -11.86 2.41
CA ARG A 243 8.92 -10.77 2.56
C ARG A 243 9.27 -10.12 1.22
N CYS A 244 9.46 -10.89 0.15
CA CYS A 244 9.77 -10.35 -1.17
C CYS A 244 8.59 -9.58 -1.77
N TYR A 245 7.37 -10.13 -1.69
CA TYR A 245 6.19 -9.52 -2.35
C TYR A 245 5.55 -8.39 -1.55
N LEU A 246 5.60 -8.43 -0.21
CA LEU A 246 4.95 -7.43 0.65
C LEU A 246 5.85 -6.23 0.94
N ALA A 247 7.17 -6.35 0.75
CA ALA A 247 8.10 -5.22 0.87
C ALA A 247 8.02 -4.26 -0.33
N VAL A 248 7.39 -4.66 -1.43
CA VAL A 248 7.24 -3.81 -2.61
C VAL A 248 6.18 -2.72 -2.34
N PRO A 249 6.52 -1.43 -2.48
CA PRO A 249 5.55 -0.35 -2.35
C PRO A 249 4.55 -0.42 -3.51
N GLY A 250 3.29 -0.10 -3.22
CA GLY A 250 2.21 -0.06 -4.23
C GLY A 250 2.23 1.18 -5.12
N THR A 251 3.00 2.22 -4.77
CA THR A 251 3.06 3.49 -5.50
C THR A 251 4.48 4.04 -5.59
N SER A 252 4.66 5.04 -6.47
CA SER A 252 5.90 5.84 -6.57
C SER A 252 6.02 6.91 -5.48
N ASP A 253 4.98 7.15 -4.67
CA ASP A 253 4.98 8.23 -3.67
C ASP A 253 6.17 8.18 -2.70
N PRO A 254 6.66 7.02 -2.22
CA PRO A 254 7.86 6.98 -1.40
C PRO A 254 9.09 7.55 -2.11
N SER A 255 9.24 7.29 -3.42
CA SER A 255 10.33 7.86 -4.21
C SER A 255 10.15 9.36 -4.44
N GLU A 256 8.92 9.83 -4.69
CA GLU A 256 8.62 11.25 -4.84
C GLU A 256 8.89 12.04 -3.55
N ARG A 257 8.67 11.44 -2.37
CA ARG A 257 9.08 12.03 -1.07
C ARG A 257 10.59 12.17 -0.95
N VAL A 258 11.35 11.19 -1.45
CA VAL A 258 12.82 11.27 -1.49
C VAL A 258 13.27 12.41 -2.42
N PHE A 259 12.67 12.53 -3.61
CA PHE A 259 12.98 13.63 -4.53
C PHE A 259 12.55 15.00 -4.01
N SER A 260 11.40 15.10 -3.33
CA SER A 260 10.99 16.34 -2.67
C SER A 260 11.98 16.75 -1.57
N THR A 261 12.48 15.77 -0.80
CA THR A 261 13.53 16.00 0.19
C THR A 261 14.85 16.42 -0.49
N ALA A 262 15.15 15.88 -1.66
CA ALA A 262 16.31 16.28 -2.45
C ALA A 262 16.21 17.73 -2.91
N GLU A 263 15.04 18.19 -3.35
CA GLU A 263 14.80 19.60 -3.70
C GLU A 263 15.00 20.53 -2.49
N ASP A 264 14.58 20.12 -1.29
CA ASP A 264 14.82 20.86 -0.05
C ASP A 264 16.31 20.94 0.32
N ILE A 265 17.11 19.92 -0.04
CA ILE A 265 18.56 19.90 0.18
C ILE A 265 19.27 20.76 -0.87
N VAL A 266 18.86 20.61 -2.13
CA VAL A 266 19.38 21.31 -3.32
C VAL A 266 18.53 22.56 -3.57
N THR A 267 18.63 23.53 -2.68
CA THR A 267 17.99 24.83 -2.90
C THR A 267 18.83 25.72 -3.82
N ALA A 268 18.21 26.73 -4.44
CA ALA A 268 18.91 27.74 -5.24
C ALA A 268 20.04 28.48 -4.46
N LYS A 269 19.97 28.50 -3.12
CA LYS A 269 21.01 29.06 -2.23
C LYS A 269 22.13 28.07 -1.88
N ARG A 270 21.97 26.77 -2.20
CA ARG A 270 22.90 25.66 -1.97
C ARG A 270 23.26 24.94 -3.28
N SER A 271 23.35 25.68 -4.39
CA SER A 271 23.59 25.15 -5.73
C SER A 271 25.02 24.63 -5.99
N SER A 272 25.92 24.74 -5.03
CA SER A 272 27.33 24.31 -5.15
C SER A 272 27.60 22.89 -4.63
N LEU A 273 26.57 22.13 -4.26
CA LEU A 273 26.73 20.73 -3.85
C LEU A 273 27.04 19.86 -5.09
N SER A 274 28.05 19.00 -4.99
CA SER A 274 28.28 17.98 -5.99
C SER A 274 27.15 16.92 -5.93
N PRO A 275 26.82 16.26 -7.05
CA PRO A 275 25.83 15.18 -7.08
C PRO A 275 26.10 14.09 -6.02
N ASP A 276 27.37 13.66 -5.87
CA ASP A 276 27.75 12.65 -4.87
C ASP A 276 27.40 13.08 -3.43
N ASN A 277 27.59 14.36 -3.11
CA ASN A 277 27.26 14.89 -1.78
C ASN A 277 25.75 14.98 -1.58
N VAL A 278 24.98 15.25 -2.63
CA VAL A 278 23.51 15.24 -2.58
C VAL A 278 23.00 13.84 -2.27
N ASP A 279 23.54 12.81 -2.93
CA ASP A 279 23.17 11.42 -2.70
C ASP A 279 23.46 10.98 -1.25
N ILE A 280 24.66 11.31 -0.73
CA ILE A 280 25.02 11.03 0.66
C ILE A 280 24.08 11.75 1.63
N LEU A 281 23.75 13.02 1.39
CA LEU A 281 22.86 13.80 2.25
C LEU A 281 21.44 13.24 2.26
N ILE A 282 20.90 12.85 1.10
CA ILE A 282 19.60 12.19 0.97
C ILE A 282 19.60 10.86 1.72
N PHE A 283 20.64 10.04 1.50
CA PHE A 283 20.81 8.76 2.19
C PHE A 283 20.82 8.95 3.71
N LEU A 284 21.67 9.85 4.22
CA LEU A 284 21.76 10.12 5.66
C LEU A 284 20.43 10.64 6.20
N LYS A 285 19.79 11.60 5.53
CA LYS A 285 18.53 12.20 5.97
C LYS A 285 17.40 11.17 6.12
N ASN A 286 17.27 10.26 5.15
CA ASN A 286 16.25 9.21 5.17
C ASN A 286 16.58 8.12 6.19
N ASN A 287 17.86 7.73 6.31
CA ASN A 287 18.28 6.67 7.24
C ASN A 287 18.37 7.12 8.71
N PHE A 288 18.54 8.42 8.96
CA PHE A 288 18.64 8.98 10.32
C PHE A 288 17.45 8.59 11.21
N LYS A 289 16.24 8.51 10.64
CA LYS A 289 15.02 8.11 11.37
C LYS A 289 15.05 6.65 11.84
N PHE A 290 15.70 5.78 11.08
CA PHE A 290 15.80 4.35 11.41
C PHE A 290 16.87 4.09 12.47
N GLN A 291 17.99 4.82 12.42
CA GLN A 291 19.04 4.71 13.43
C GLN A 291 18.58 5.17 14.82
N LEU A 292 17.82 6.28 14.93
CA LEU A 292 17.28 6.71 16.23
C LEU A 292 16.32 5.68 16.85
N ARG A 293 15.49 5.00 16.06
CA ARG A 293 14.58 3.96 16.57
C ARG A 293 15.34 2.75 17.11
N SER A 294 16.39 2.31 16.41
CA SER A 294 17.26 1.24 16.90
C SER A 294 18.06 1.65 18.15
N ALA A 295 18.56 2.89 18.21
CA ALA A 295 19.29 3.42 19.36
C ALA A 295 18.38 3.61 20.59
N LEU A 296 17.14 4.06 20.40
CA LEU A 296 16.15 4.18 21.47
C LEU A 296 15.72 2.80 22.00
N LEU A 297 15.47 1.82 21.12
CA LEU A 297 15.17 0.44 21.52
C LEU A 297 16.34 -0.22 22.28
N LEU A 298 17.59 -0.01 21.82
CA LEU A 298 18.79 -0.45 22.53
C LEU A 298 18.95 0.26 23.87
N SER A 299 18.68 1.56 23.95
CA SER A 299 18.77 2.31 25.21
C SER A 299 17.69 1.92 26.22
N LEU A 300 16.48 1.58 25.78
CA LEU A 300 15.40 1.08 26.65
C LEU A 300 15.66 -0.35 27.14
N LEU A 301 16.26 -1.21 26.31
CA LEU A 301 16.71 -2.54 26.73
C LEU A 301 17.89 -2.45 27.72
N PHE A 302 18.78 -1.47 27.57
CA PHE A 302 19.88 -1.23 28.51
C PHE A 302 19.45 -0.57 29.83
N PHE A 303 18.26 0.05 29.88
CA PHE A 303 17.71 0.66 31.09
C PHE A 303 16.77 -0.28 31.87
N MET A 304 16.41 -1.44 31.28
CA MET A 304 15.59 -2.48 31.91
C MET A 304 16.37 -3.75 32.31
N MET A 305 17.69 -3.77 32.12
CA MET A 305 18.62 -4.70 32.77
C MET A 305 19.34 -4.00 33.92
#